data_AF-A0AAV2SZK7-F1
#
_entry.id   AF-A0AAV2SZK7-F1
#
_cell.length_a   1.000
_cell.length_b   1.000
_cell.length_c   1.000
_cell.angle_alpha   90.00
_cell.angle_beta   90.00
_cell.angle_gamma   90.00
#
_symmetry.space_group_name_H-M   'P 1'
#
loop_
_entity.id
_entity.type
_entity.pdbx_description
1 polymer ?
#
loop_
_entity_poly.entity_id
_entity_poly.type
_entity_poly.pdbx_seq_one_letter_code
_entity_poly.pdbx_strand_id
1 'polypeptide(L)'
;MSGDAPIGVETVLQAIDALYLNPNPSYKEQASKWLCEFQKSLYAWEISDQLLYMKRDLNSCYFGAQTMRIKIQCHFTELPTNSHEGLKNSLLEHVNKLTADTSVPIVNQLCLAVADMFCHMVQWKNGIKDIIDRLSGTEMSCNFLIDILKFIP
;
A
#
# COMPACT_ATOMS: atom_id res chain seq x y z
N MET A 1 -17.78 -13.72 -24.89
CA MET A 1 -16.54 -14.19 -24.23
C MET A 1 -15.58 -13.01 -24.22
N SER A 2 -15.75 -12.09 -23.27
CA SER A 2 -14.87 -10.93 -23.13
C SER A 2 -13.75 -11.35 -22.20
N GLY A 3 -12.60 -11.70 -22.77
CA GLY A 3 -11.37 -11.86 -21.99
C GLY A 3 -10.93 -10.46 -21.57
N ASP A 4 -11.18 -10.09 -20.32
CA ASP A 4 -10.59 -8.88 -19.75
C ASP A 4 -9.07 -9.03 -19.84
N ALA A 5 -8.45 -8.15 -20.62
CA ALA A 5 -7.00 -8.04 -20.63
C ALA A 5 -6.52 -7.74 -19.20
N PRO A 6 -5.41 -8.34 -18.74
CA PRO A 6 -4.90 -8.09 -17.40
C PRO A 6 -4.65 -6.59 -17.23
N ILE A 7 -5.20 -6.01 -16.15
CA ILE A 7 -4.97 -4.61 -15.80
C ILE A 7 -3.47 -4.45 -15.54
N GLY A 8 -2.82 -3.54 -16.27
CA GLY A 8 -1.40 -3.24 -16.09
C GLY A 8 -1.17 -1.99 -15.23
N VAL A 9 0.03 -1.87 -14.67
CA VAL A 9 0.43 -0.69 -13.88
C VAL A 9 0.25 0.62 -14.66
N GLU A 10 0.55 0.62 -15.96
CA GLU A 10 0.40 1.79 -16.83
C GLU A 10 -1.06 2.26 -16.93
N THR A 11 -2.03 1.33 -17.01
CA THR A 11 -3.45 1.69 -17.02
C THR A 11 -3.86 2.37 -15.72
N VAL A 12 -3.34 1.89 -14.58
CA VAL A 12 -3.62 2.49 -13.27
C VAL A 12 -2.98 3.87 -13.15
N LEU A 13 -1.75 4.04 -13.62
CA LEU A 13 -1.07 5.33 -13.67
C LEU A 13 -1.84 6.36 -14.51
N GLN A 14 -2.34 5.97 -15.68
CA GLN A 14 -3.17 6.84 -16.53
C GLN A 14 -4.48 7.23 -15.84
N ALA A 15 -5.12 6.30 -15.13
CA ALA A 15 -6.32 6.60 -14.36
C ALA A 15 -6.03 7.55 -13.17
N ILE A 16 -4.90 7.39 -12.50
CA ILE A 16 -4.44 8.33 -11.44
C ILE A 16 -4.19 9.71 -12.05
N ASP A 17 -3.51 9.80 -13.18
CA ASP A 17 -3.25 11.07 -13.86
C ASP A 17 -4.57 11.74 -14.30
N ALA A 18 -5.53 10.95 -14.81
CA ALA A 18 -6.85 11.45 -15.15
C ALA A 18 -7.61 11.97 -13.91
N LEU A 19 -7.47 11.31 -12.75
CA LEU A 19 -8.11 11.73 -11.51
C LEU A 19 -7.54 13.06 -10.97
N TYR A 20 -6.22 13.26 -11.03
CA TYR A 20 -5.59 14.42 -10.40
C TYR A 20 -5.31 15.57 -11.37
N LEU A 21 -4.89 15.29 -12.60
CA LEU A 21 -4.37 16.28 -13.55
C LEU A 21 -5.41 16.75 -14.58
N ASN A 22 -6.46 15.96 -14.84
CA ASN A 22 -7.44 16.32 -15.88
C ASN A 22 -8.29 17.54 -15.44
N PRO A 23 -8.44 18.58 -16.27
CA PRO A 23 -9.24 19.75 -15.92
C PRO A 23 -10.76 19.48 -15.98
N ASN A 24 -11.21 18.46 -16.70
CA ASN A 24 -12.62 18.17 -16.89
C ASN A 24 -13.17 17.27 -15.75
N PRO A 25 -14.17 17.74 -14.98
CA PRO A 25 -14.74 16.99 -13.86
C PRO A 25 -15.32 15.63 -14.23
N SER A 26 -15.87 15.46 -15.43
CA SER A 26 -16.45 14.19 -15.86
C SER A 26 -15.40 13.09 -16.00
N TYR A 27 -14.21 13.42 -16.53
CA TYR A 27 -13.12 12.45 -16.61
C TYR A 27 -12.55 12.11 -15.23
N LYS A 28 -12.49 13.09 -14.31
CA LYS A 28 -12.10 12.84 -12.91
C LYS A 28 -13.07 11.88 -12.22
N GLU A 29 -14.38 12.07 -12.40
CA GLU A 29 -15.39 11.18 -11.83
C GLU A 29 -15.30 9.76 -12.41
N GLN A 30 -15.11 9.63 -13.73
CA GLN A 30 -14.93 8.33 -14.38
C GLN A 30 -13.66 7.62 -13.87
N ALA A 31 -12.55 8.33 -13.77
CA ALA A 31 -11.30 7.81 -13.24
C ALA A 31 -11.46 7.38 -11.78
N SER A 32 -12.13 8.18 -10.95
CA SER A 32 -12.41 7.83 -9.55
C SER A 32 -13.24 6.56 -9.43
N LYS A 33 -14.30 6.42 -10.24
CA LYS A 33 -15.14 5.21 -10.25
C LYS A 33 -14.34 3.99 -10.68
N TRP A 34 -13.55 4.11 -11.75
CA TRP A 34 -12.71 3.03 -12.23
C TRP A 34 -11.65 2.60 -11.20
N LEU A 35 -10.97 3.56 -10.56
CA LEU A 35 -9.98 3.29 -9.51
C LEU A 35 -10.62 2.62 -8.28
N CYS A 36 -11.85 2.99 -7.93
CA CYS A 36 -12.60 2.33 -6.85
C CYS A 36 -12.87 0.85 -7.16
N GLU A 37 -13.25 0.52 -8.40
CA GLU A 37 -13.42 -0.88 -8.82
C GLU A 37 -12.09 -1.62 -8.91
N PHE A 38 -11.03 -0.96 -9.39
CA PHE A 38 -9.68 -1.51 -9.38
C PHE A 38 -9.23 -1.90 -7.97
N GLN A 39 -9.46 -1.06 -6.96
CA GLN A 39 -9.10 -1.33 -5.56
C GLN A 39 -9.78 -2.58 -4.98
N LYS A 40 -10.92 -3.01 -5.53
CA LYS A 40 -11.60 -4.26 -5.12
C LYS A 40 -11.02 -5.49 -5.79
N SER A 41 -10.27 -5.34 -6.87
CA SER A 41 -9.72 -6.46 -7.64
C SER A 41 -8.54 -7.14 -6.96
N LEU A 42 -8.19 -8.35 -7.41
CA LEU A 42 -6.98 -9.05 -6.98
C LEU A 42 -5.69 -8.39 -7.51
N TYR A 43 -5.76 -7.72 -8.66
CA TYR A 43 -4.63 -6.99 -9.26
C TYR A 43 -4.15 -5.83 -8.37
N ALA A 44 -5.03 -5.31 -7.51
CA ALA A 44 -4.71 -4.21 -6.60
C ALA A 44 -3.54 -4.52 -5.68
N TRP A 45 -3.34 -5.78 -5.29
CA TRP A 45 -2.22 -6.19 -4.44
C TRP A 45 -0.88 -5.95 -5.13
N GLU A 46 -0.69 -6.56 -6.29
CA GLU A 46 0.56 -6.50 -7.04
C GLU A 46 0.85 -5.10 -7.57
N ILE A 47 -0.15 -4.43 -8.14
CA ILE A 47 0.06 -3.11 -8.73
C ILE A 47 0.32 -2.06 -7.65
N SER A 48 -0.34 -2.13 -6.48
CA SER A 48 -0.04 -1.18 -5.39
C SER A 48 1.41 -1.32 -4.91
N ASP A 49 1.92 -2.55 -4.85
CA ASP A 49 3.32 -2.84 -4.54
C ASP A 49 4.26 -2.25 -5.60
N GLN A 50 3.96 -2.45 -6.89
CA GLN A 50 4.72 -1.87 -8.00
C GLN A 50 4.74 -0.32 -7.95
N LEU A 51 3.60 0.33 -7.68
CA LEU A 51 3.52 1.79 -7.56
C LEU A 51 4.44 2.32 -6.46
N LEU A 52 4.48 1.62 -5.31
CA LEU A 52 5.34 1.96 -4.18
C LEU A 52 6.84 1.73 -4.47
N TYR A 53 7.18 0.75 -5.29
CA TYR A 53 8.55 0.55 -5.78
C TYR A 53 8.97 1.62 -6.79
N MET A 54 8.10 1.95 -7.75
CA MET A 54 8.40 2.90 -8.82
C MET A 54 8.61 4.32 -8.30
N LYS A 55 7.89 4.71 -7.24
CA LYS A 55 7.93 6.05 -6.64
C LYS A 55 7.85 7.20 -7.67
N ARG A 56 7.01 7.03 -8.70
CA ARG A 56 6.95 7.93 -9.86
C ARG A 56 6.61 9.37 -9.45
N ASP A 57 5.59 9.54 -8.60
CA ASP A 57 5.11 10.83 -8.14
C ASP A 57 4.29 10.69 -6.84
N LEU A 58 3.92 11.83 -6.24
CA LEU A 58 3.16 11.86 -4.99
C LEU A 58 1.81 11.14 -5.06
N ASN A 59 1.04 11.35 -6.14
CA ASN A 59 -0.31 10.82 -6.27
C ASN A 59 -0.29 9.30 -6.46
N SER A 60 0.64 8.79 -7.27
CA SER A 60 0.82 7.35 -7.47
C SER A 60 1.29 6.64 -6.20
N CYS A 61 2.25 7.22 -5.47
CA CYS A 61 2.70 6.68 -4.18
C CYS A 61 1.58 6.67 -3.15
N TYR A 62 0.82 7.76 -3.04
CA TYR A 62 -0.29 7.87 -2.10
C TYR A 62 -1.39 6.86 -2.42
N PHE A 63 -1.76 6.74 -3.70
CA PHE A 63 -2.75 5.77 -4.13
C PHE A 63 -2.32 4.33 -3.85
N GLY A 64 -1.05 3.99 -4.12
CA GLY A 64 -0.49 2.67 -3.81
C GLY A 64 -0.51 2.37 -2.31
N ALA A 65 -0.06 3.31 -1.47
CA ALA A 65 -0.04 3.15 -0.02
C ALA A 65 -1.45 3.00 0.58
N GLN A 66 -2.37 3.87 0.18
CA GLN A 66 -3.77 3.82 0.63
C GLN A 66 -4.44 2.52 0.20
N THR A 67 -4.26 2.11 -1.05
CA THR A 67 -4.85 0.88 -1.57
C THR A 67 -4.30 -0.33 -0.84
N MET A 68 -2.98 -0.40 -0.62
CA MET A 68 -2.35 -1.48 0.13
C MET A 68 -2.94 -1.62 1.53
N ARG A 69 -3.09 -0.51 2.26
CA ARG A 69 -3.72 -0.52 3.58
C ARG A 69 -5.16 -1.03 3.53
N ILE A 70 -6.00 -0.49 2.65
CA ILE A 70 -7.41 -0.92 2.53
C ILE A 70 -7.50 -2.42 2.23
N LYS A 71 -6.64 -2.92 1.33
CA LYS A 71 -6.59 -4.34 1.00
C LYS A 71 -6.22 -5.19 2.21
N ILE A 72 -5.23 -4.78 3.01
CA ILE A 72 -4.85 -5.48 4.24
C ILE A 72 -5.98 -5.42 5.28
N GLN A 73 -6.59 -4.26 5.47
CA GLN A 73 -7.61 -4.05 6.49
C GLN A 73 -8.93 -4.77 6.19
N CYS A 74 -9.35 -4.80 4.91
CA CYS A 74 -10.69 -5.25 4.53
C CYS A 74 -10.70 -6.55 3.72
N HIS A 75 -9.59 -6.92 3.08
CA HIS A 75 -9.54 -7.96 2.04
C HIS A 75 -8.41 -8.98 2.26
N PHE A 76 -7.82 -9.04 3.46
CA PHE A 76 -6.68 -9.91 3.74
C PHE A 76 -6.92 -11.39 3.40
N THR A 77 -8.15 -11.87 3.60
CA THR A 77 -8.55 -13.26 3.35
C THR A 77 -8.60 -13.65 1.86
N GLU A 78 -8.49 -12.67 0.95
CA GLU A 78 -8.36 -12.95 -0.49
C GLU A 78 -6.99 -13.56 -0.83
N LEU A 79 -5.97 -13.29 -0.02
CA LEU A 79 -4.64 -13.82 -0.24
C LEU A 79 -4.52 -15.25 0.32
N PRO A 80 -3.90 -16.16 -0.42
CA PRO A 80 -3.57 -17.47 0.13
C PRO A 80 -2.45 -17.32 1.17
N THR A 81 -2.49 -18.14 2.22
CA THR A 81 -1.57 -18.05 3.38
C THR A 81 -0.09 -18.06 3.00
N ASN A 82 0.27 -18.74 1.91
CA ASN A 82 1.65 -18.80 1.40
C ASN A 82 2.16 -17.45 0.85
N SER A 83 1.27 -16.51 0.53
CA SER A 83 1.62 -15.18 0.03
C SER A 83 1.78 -14.13 1.14
N HIS A 84 1.31 -14.42 2.36
CA HIS A 84 1.30 -13.44 3.45
C HIS A 84 2.72 -13.01 3.86
N GLU A 85 3.66 -13.97 3.91
CA GLU A 85 5.07 -13.67 4.23
C GLU A 85 5.72 -12.76 3.18
N GLY A 86 5.44 -12.99 1.90
CA GLY A 86 5.93 -12.12 0.82
C GLY A 86 5.38 -10.70 0.94
N LEU A 87 4.08 -10.58 1.21
CA LEU A 87 3.39 -9.30 1.39
C LEU A 87 3.98 -8.53 2.59
N LYS A 88 4.10 -9.20 3.74
CA LYS A 88 4.72 -8.65 4.96
C LYS A 88 6.11 -8.11 4.67
N ASN A 89 6.97 -8.92 4.03
CA ASN A 89 8.33 -8.53 3.73
C ASN A 89 8.40 -7.32 2.79
N SER A 90 7.56 -7.27 1.76
CA SER A 90 7.51 -6.12 0.86
C SER A 90 7.03 -4.85 1.57
N LEU A 91 6.00 -4.96 2.42
CA LEU A 91 5.47 -3.83 3.17
C LEU A 91 6.49 -3.24 4.16
N LEU A 92 7.19 -4.10 4.92
CA LEU A 92 8.26 -3.66 5.82
C LEU A 92 9.41 -3.01 5.05
N GLU A 93 9.74 -3.53 3.87
CA GLU A 93 10.76 -2.95 2.99
C GLU A 93 10.36 -1.56 2.47
N HIS A 94 9.08 -1.35 2.12
CA HIS A 94 8.56 -0.03 1.75
C HIS A 94 8.69 0.98 2.88
N VAL A 95 8.36 0.59 4.12
CA VAL A 95 8.54 1.45 5.30
C VAL A 95 10.01 1.75 5.55
N ASN A 96 10.90 0.75 5.41
CA ASN A 96 12.34 0.94 5.60
C ASN A 96 12.97 1.88 4.54
N LYS A 97 12.37 1.95 3.34
CA LYS A 97 12.79 2.85 2.25
C LYS A 97 12.16 4.25 2.33
N LEU A 98 11.45 4.58 3.40
CA LEU A 98 10.94 5.93 3.62
C LEU A 98 12.09 6.88 3.95
N THR A 99 11.94 8.14 3.53
CA THR A 99 12.93 9.19 3.72
C THR A 99 12.27 10.43 4.34
N ALA A 100 13.06 11.41 4.78
CA ALA A 100 12.53 12.66 5.36
C ALA A 100 11.65 13.42 4.36
N ASP A 101 11.90 13.24 3.06
CA ASP A 101 11.18 13.88 1.98
C ASP A 101 9.88 13.14 1.62
N THR A 102 9.65 11.93 2.16
CA THR A 102 8.42 11.22 1.91
C THR A 102 7.25 11.92 2.61
N SER A 103 6.22 12.25 1.84
CA SER A 103 5.04 12.94 2.35
C SER A 103 4.37 12.18 3.50
N VAL A 104 4.06 12.90 4.58
CA VAL A 104 3.48 12.36 5.82
C VAL A 104 2.24 11.48 5.60
N PRO A 105 1.28 11.82 4.70
CA PRO A 105 0.15 10.93 4.43
C PRO A 105 0.56 9.55 3.89
N ILE A 106 1.61 9.46 3.08
CA ILE A 106 2.12 8.17 2.56
C ILE A 106 2.72 7.36 3.71
N VAL A 107 3.56 8.01 4.53
CA VAL A 107 4.15 7.40 5.73
C VAL A 107 3.06 6.81 6.62
N ASN A 108 2.04 7.60 6.94
CA ASN A 108 0.94 7.17 7.81
C ASN A 108 0.18 5.96 7.24
N GLN A 109 -0.10 5.94 5.93
CA GLN A 109 -0.80 4.80 5.32
C GLN A 109 0.03 3.51 5.41
N LEU A 110 1.35 3.58 5.19
CA LEU A 110 2.22 2.42 5.29
C LEU A 110 2.40 1.95 6.74
N CYS A 111 2.55 2.87 7.70
CA CYS A 111 2.61 2.52 9.13
C CYS A 111 1.32 1.84 9.59
N LEU A 112 0.16 2.37 9.21
CA LEU A 112 -1.13 1.76 9.51
C LEU A 112 -1.30 0.41 8.82
N ALA A 113 -0.85 0.27 7.57
CA ALA A 113 -0.86 -1.00 6.87
C ALA A 113 -0.03 -2.08 7.60
N VAL A 114 1.12 -1.72 8.19
CA VAL A 114 1.92 -2.66 9.00
C VAL A 114 1.19 -3.06 10.28
N ALA A 115 0.54 -2.11 10.96
CA ALA A 115 -0.26 -2.41 12.15
C ALA A 115 -1.47 -3.30 11.82
N ASP A 116 -2.21 -2.99 10.75
CA ASP A 116 -3.32 -3.79 10.25
C ASP A 116 -2.84 -5.20 9.86
N MET A 117 -1.69 -5.32 9.18
CA MET A 117 -1.06 -6.60 8.84
C MET A 117 -0.73 -7.43 10.08
N PHE A 118 -0.14 -6.81 11.11
CA PHE A 118 0.15 -7.49 12.37
C PHE A 118 -1.12 -8.05 13.03
N CYS A 119 -2.21 -7.28 13.04
CA CYS A 119 -3.50 -7.70 13.59
C CYS A 119 -4.13 -8.86 12.79
N HIS A 120 -4.02 -8.85 11.46
CA HIS A 120 -4.66 -9.85 10.61
C HIS A 120 -3.83 -11.12 10.40
N MET A 121 -2.50 -11.03 10.43
CA MET A 121 -1.58 -12.14 10.20
C MET A 121 -1.31 -12.92 11.51
N VAL A 122 -2.29 -13.69 11.97
CA VAL A 122 -2.21 -14.46 13.23
C VAL A 122 -1.01 -15.41 13.32
N GLN A 123 -0.45 -15.82 12.18
CA GLN A 123 0.76 -16.66 12.12
C GLN A 123 2.06 -15.89 12.34
N TRP A 124 2.04 -14.55 12.39
CA TRP A 124 3.22 -13.71 12.58
C TRP A 124 3.71 -13.74 14.03
N LYS A 125 4.33 -14.86 14.40
CA LYS A 125 4.92 -15.05 15.72
C LYS A 125 6.03 -14.02 15.95
N ASN A 126 6.02 -13.41 17.13
CA ASN A 126 6.97 -12.36 17.52
C ASN A 126 6.94 -11.12 16.60
N GLY A 127 5.79 -10.79 15.99
CA GLY A 127 5.72 -9.70 15.00
C GLY A 127 6.21 -8.34 15.49
N ILE A 128 5.96 -7.98 16.75
CA ILE A 128 6.52 -6.76 17.35
C ILE A 128 8.06 -6.75 17.29
N LYS A 129 8.70 -7.88 17.64
CA LYS A 129 10.16 -8.00 17.59
C LYS A 129 10.69 -7.95 16.15
N ASP A 130 9.96 -8.50 15.19
CA ASP A 130 10.33 -8.43 13.78
C ASP A 130 10.26 -6.97 13.27
N ILE A 131 9.21 -6.22 13.64
CA ILE A 131 9.03 -4.79 13.30
C ILE A 131 10.16 -3.93 13.90
N ILE A 132 10.31 -3.96 15.23
CA ILE A 132 11.59 -4.09 15.93
C ILE A 132 12.89 -4.03 15.11
N ASP A 133 13.36 -5.23 14.83
CA ASP A 133 14.65 -5.54 14.23
C ASP A 133 14.75 -4.99 12.80
N ARG A 134 13.64 -4.86 12.07
CA ARG A 134 13.62 -4.36 10.68
C ARG A 134 13.61 -2.84 10.56
N LEU A 135 13.05 -2.12 11.53
CA LEU A 135 12.87 -0.67 11.47
C LEU A 135 13.71 0.12 12.49
N SER A 136 14.59 -0.54 13.25
CA SER A 136 15.48 0.13 14.23
C SER A 136 16.81 0.63 13.65
N GLY A 137 17.01 0.52 12.33
CA GLY A 137 18.30 0.83 11.69
C GLY A 137 18.67 2.32 11.58
N THR A 138 17.70 3.23 11.69
CA THR A 138 17.92 4.68 11.59
C THR A 138 17.05 5.44 12.58
N GLU A 139 17.45 6.65 13.00
CA GLU A 139 16.60 7.50 13.88
C GLU A 139 15.22 7.78 13.25
N MET A 140 15.17 7.91 11.92
CA MET A 140 13.93 8.13 11.18
C MET A 140 13.00 6.92 11.21
N SER A 141 13.54 5.73 10.97
CA SER A 141 12.76 4.49 11.03
C SER A 141 12.30 4.17 12.47
N CYS A 142 13.04 4.62 13.49
CA CYS A 142 12.60 4.59 14.88
C CYS A 142 11.36 5.46 15.15
N ASN A 143 11.21 6.61 14.49
CA ASN A 143 9.99 7.42 14.62
C ASN A 143 8.78 6.68 14.03
N PHE A 144 8.95 6.05 12.86
CA PHE A 144 7.88 5.24 12.25
C PHE A 144 7.52 4.02 13.09
N LEU A 145 8.50 3.42 13.77
CA LEU A 145 8.28 2.33 14.71
C LEU A 145 7.35 2.76 15.87
N ILE A 146 7.61 3.93 16.46
CA ILE A 146 6.73 4.48 17.50
C ILE A 146 5.31 4.68 16.96
N ASP A 147 5.17 5.17 15.73
CA ASP A 147 3.85 5.37 15.13
C ASP A 147 3.14 4.05 14.86
N ILE A 148 3.82 3.03 14.32
CA ILE A 148 3.25 1.69 14.13
C ILE A 148 2.78 1.08 15.46
N LEU A 149 3.63 1.13 16.48
CA LEU A 149 3.33 0.53 17.79
C LEU A 149 2.16 1.22 18.50
N LYS A 150 1.93 2.53 18.27
CA LYS A 150 0.74 3.22 18.79
C LYS A 150 -0.57 2.71 18.19
N PHE A 151 -0.53 2.13 16.99
CA PHE A 151 -1.72 1.64 16.28
C PHE A 151 -1.98 0.15 16.51
N ILE A 152 -1.04 -0.57 17.12
CA ILE A 152 -1.25 -1.96 17.55
C ILE A 152 -1.95 -1.94 18.92
N PRO A 153 -3.11 -2.61 19.07
CA PRO A 153 -3.86 -2.65 20.32
C PRO A 153 -3.19 -3.50 21.42
#